data_AF-A0A250E8K2-F1
#
_entry.id   AF-A0A250E8K2-F1
#
_cell.length_a   1.000
_cell.length_b   1.000
_cell.length_c   1.000
_cell.angle_alpha   90.00
_cell.angle_beta   90.00
_cell.angle_gamma   90.00
#
_symmetry.space_group_name_H-M   'P 1'
#
loop_
_entity.id
_entity.type
_entity.pdbx_description
1 polymer ?
#
loop_
_entity_poly.entity_id
_entity_poly.type
_entity_poly.pdbx_seq_one_letter_code
_entity_poly.pdbx_strand_id
1 'polypeptide(L)'
;MVDYTRKITHTGYKKPDVVKKYFHRVPKMIYEAPPAFNKGYGKTYLVEENFIVKTDLWTSPWAIGITVGVISLGTLLLFAKGMLRGVPLRAEDMIFFIGAIIGFLFSIIYPLTMPKEEAILNRRDGLITFDGFLWQPNITMAFSEVEFCYSTGGTDLQGAFQLQVMRPNKWVTFAIPIYPGKCYESISFIVWYMDKNRPLPPGELFDPYREADYHRRKAEGFPPPLYPSKIETPEATPEQQAERKRIGKW
;
A
#
# COMPACT_ATOMS: atom_id res chain seq x y z
N MET A 1 20.14 -12.32 -4.99
CA MET A 1 19.01 -11.36 -4.92
C MET A 1 17.72 -12.15 -4.97
N VAL A 2 16.76 -11.85 -4.11
CA VAL A 2 15.45 -12.53 -4.07
C VAL A 2 14.53 -11.88 -5.11
N ASP A 3 13.89 -12.68 -5.96
CA ASP A 3 12.92 -12.17 -6.94
C ASP A 3 11.54 -12.02 -6.28
N TYR A 4 11.03 -10.79 -6.24
CA TYR A 4 9.73 -10.46 -5.67
C TYR A 4 8.62 -10.32 -6.73
N THR A 5 8.87 -10.71 -7.98
CA THR A 5 7.83 -10.68 -9.02
C THR A 5 6.65 -11.58 -8.65
N ARG A 6 5.44 -11.04 -8.86
CA ARG A 6 4.18 -11.74 -8.68
C ARG A 6 3.51 -11.93 -10.03
N LYS A 7 2.75 -13.01 -10.18
CA LYS A 7 1.95 -13.24 -11.38
C LYS A 7 0.88 -12.16 -11.47
N ILE A 8 0.67 -11.61 -12.66
CA ILE A 8 -0.41 -10.67 -12.91
C ILE A 8 -1.74 -11.38 -12.60
N THR A 9 -2.53 -10.76 -11.73
CA THR A 9 -3.84 -11.27 -11.32
C THR A 9 -4.98 -10.51 -11.98
N HIS A 10 -4.74 -9.25 -12.37
CA HIS A 10 -5.72 -8.34 -12.93
C HIS A 10 -5.08 -7.47 -14.01
N THR A 11 -5.82 -7.21 -15.09
CA THR A 11 -5.41 -6.35 -16.21
C THR A 11 -6.41 -5.22 -16.46
N GLY A 12 -7.18 -4.85 -15.44
CA GLY A 12 -8.25 -3.86 -15.55
C GLY A 12 -9.31 -3.96 -14.48
N TYR A 13 -10.28 -3.05 -14.55
CA TYR A 13 -11.38 -2.93 -13.59
C TYR A 13 -12.66 -3.56 -14.10
N LYS A 14 -13.38 -4.28 -13.23
CA LYS A 14 -14.71 -4.85 -13.57
C LYS A 14 -15.77 -3.80 -13.87
N LYS A 15 -15.62 -2.58 -13.34
CA LYS A 15 -16.51 -1.43 -13.55
C LYS A 15 -15.71 -0.17 -13.88
N PRO A 16 -15.12 -0.08 -15.08
CA PRO A 16 -14.21 1.00 -15.42
C PRO A 16 -14.89 2.37 -15.42
N ASP A 17 -16.18 2.45 -15.78
CA ASP A 17 -16.91 3.72 -15.81
C ASP A 17 -17.12 4.32 -14.42
N VAL A 18 -17.35 3.47 -13.42
CA VAL A 18 -17.49 3.90 -12.02
C VAL A 18 -16.15 4.40 -11.49
N VAL A 19 -15.08 3.66 -11.81
CA VAL A 19 -13.72 4.02 -11.41
C VAL A 19 -13.32 5.34 -12.04
N LYS A 20 -13.55 5.53 -13.35
CA LYS A 20 -13.23 6.76 -14.08
C LYS A 20 -13.98 7.99 -13.57
N LYS A 21 -15.25 7.82 -13.17
CA LYS A 21 -16.11 8.89 -12.63
C LYS A 21 -15.92 9.13 -11.13
N TYR A 22 -15.01 8.40 -10.48
CA TYR A 22 -14.78 8.57 -9.05
C TYR A 22 -14.22 9.98 -8.76
N PHE A 23 -14.89 10.70 -7.87
CA PHE A 23 -14.69 12.16 -7.71
C PHE A 23 -13.30 12.53 -7.18
N HIS A 24 -12.69 11.67 -6.35
CA HIS A 24 -11.41 11.95 -5.68
C HIS A 24 -10.21 11.28 -6.37
N ARG A 25 -10.28 11.06 -7.70
CA ARG A 25 -9.16 10.44 -8.44
C ARG A 25 -7.89 11.27 -8.36
N VAL A 26 -6.77 10.57 -8.29
CA VAL A 26 -5.42 11.14 -8.24
C VAL A 26 -4.66 10.66 -9.47
N PRO A 27 -4.44 11.54 -10.46
CA PRO A 27 -3.60 11.22 -11.62
C PRO A 27 -2.18 10.82 -11.21
N LYS A 28 -1.56 9.95 -12.02
CA LYS A 28 -0.15 9.57 -11.89
C LYS A 28 0.71 10.74 -12.35
N MET A 29 1.16 11.54 -11.39
CA MET A 29 2.01 12.71 -11.60
C MET A 29 2.87 12.92 -10.35
N ILE A 30 4.06 13.48 -10.54
CA ILE A 30 4.85 14.01 -9.42
C ILE A 30 4.35 15.43 -9.14
N TYR A 31 3.64 15.62 -8.03
CA TYR A 31 3.04 16.89 -7.62
C TYR A 31 3.98 17.75 -6.80
N GLU A 32 4.60 17.14 -5.81
CA GLU A 32 5.51 17.76 -4.85
C GLU A 32 6.64 16.80 -4.49
N ALA A 33 7.70 17.32 -3.86
CA ALA A 33 8.86 16.50 -3.49
C ALA A 33 8.46 15.54 -2.37
N PRO A 34 8.56 14.22 -2.58
CA PRO A 34 8.31 13.26 -1.50
C PRO A 34 9.44 13.36 -0.46
N PRO A 35 9.15 13.05 0.81
CA PRO A 35 10.19 12.88 1.83
C PRO A 35 11.27 11.88 1.39
N ALA A 36 12.51 12.13 1.81
CA ALA A 36 13.63 11.25 1.46
C ALA A 36 13.48 9.87 2.13
N PHE A 37 13.64 8.81 1.34
CA PHE A 37 13.53 7.42 1.79
C PHE A 37 14.83 6.96 2.48
N ASN A 38 15.05 7.47 3.68
CA ASN A 38 16.27 7.28 4.46
C ASN A 38 16.29 5.96 5.22
N LYS A 39 17.44 5.61 5.83
CA LYS A 39 17.66 4.34 6.56
C LYS A 39 16.61 4.01 7.63
N GLY A 40 15.95 5.01 8.22
CA GLY A 40 14.84 4.79 9.15
C GLY A 40 13.69 3.96 8.56
N TYR A 41 13.43 4.11 7.26
CA TYR A 41 12.45 3.33 6.51
C TYR A 41 12.88 1.86 6.31
N GLY A 42 14.17 1.54 6.45
CA GLY A 42 14.70 0.19 6.25
C GLY A 42 14.17 -0.86 7.24
N LYS A 43 13.55 -0.42 8.35
CA LYS A 43 12.86 -1.32 9.30
C LYS A 43 11.52 -1.82 8.76
N THR A 44 10.86 -1.01 7.95
CA THR A 44 9.51 -1.25 7.41
C THR A 44 9.55 -1.68 5.94
N TYR A 45 10.60 -1.30 5.22
CA TYR A 45 10.75 -1.53 3.80
C TYR A 45 12.09 -2.18 3.49
N LEU A 46 12.03 -3.25 2.71
CA LEU A 46 13.18 -3.80 2.02
C LEU A 46 13.29 -3.09 0.66
N VAL A 47 14.44 -2.48 0.40
CA VAL A 47 14.75 -1.80 -0.86
C VAL A 47 15.87 -2.55 -1.56
N GLU A 48 15.50 -3.16 -2.68
CA GLU A 48 16.39 -3.80 -3.64
C GLU A 48 16.46 -2.94 -4.90
N GLU A 49 17.39 -3.25 -5.80
CA GLU A 49 17.61 -2.49 -7.05
C GLU A 49 16.32 -2.25 -7.85
N ASN A 50 15.44 -3.25 -7.89
CA ASN A 50 14.23 -3.25 -8.70
C ASN A 50 12.94 -3.38 -7.88
N PHE A 51 13.04 -3.59 -6.57
CA PHE A 51 11.90 -3.91 -5.72
C PHE A 51 11.88 -3.05 -4.46
N ILE A 52 10.71 -2.52 -4.11
CA ILE A 52 10.41 -2.09 -2.75
C ILE A 52 9.36 -3.04 -2.20
N VAL A 53 9.63 -3.63 -1.05
CA VAL A 53 8.74 -4.60 -0.39
C VAL A 53 8.48 -4.11 1.03
N LYS A 54 7.21 -3.98 1.40
CA LYS A 54 6.84 -3.70 2.79
C LYS A 54 6.93 -4.97 3.63
N THR A 55 7.68 -4.94 4.72
CA THR A 55 8.02 -6.11 5.54
C THR A 55 7.12 -6.28 6.76
N ASP A 56 6.43 -5.24 7.21
CA ASP A 56 5.71 -5.18 8.50
C ASP A 56 4.18 -5.37 8.44
N LEU A 57 3.65 -5.93 7.34
CA LEU A 57 2.20 -6.06 7.11
C LEU A 57 1.47 -7.05 8.04
N TRP A 58 2.19 -7.85 8.82
CA TRP A 58 1.62 -8.96 9.59
C TRP A 58 1.01 -8.57 10.95
N THR A 59 1.17 -7.31 11.38
CA THR A 59 0.77 -6.88 12.73
C THR A 59 -0.72 -6.55 12.87
N SER A 60 -1.40 -6.22 11.77
CA SER A 60 -2.79 -5.74 11.81
C SER A 60 -3.82 -6.83 12.16
N PRO A 61 -3.85 -8.01 11.50
CA PRO A 61 -4.90 -9.00 11.76
C PRO A 61 -4.84 -9.61 13.18
N TRP A 62 -3.62 -9.84 13.69
CA TRP A 62 -3.42 -10.33 15.05
C TRP A 62 -3.80 -9.29 16.11
N ALA A 63 -3.49 -8.01 15.90
CA ALA A 63 -3.90 -6.96 16.83
C ALA A 63 -5.43 -6.87 16.94
N ILE A 64 -6.15 -6.93 15.80
CA ILE A 64 -7.61 -6.97 15.77
C ILE A 64 -8.13 -8.24 16.47
N GLY A 65 -7.59 -9.40 16.10
CA GLY A 65 -7.95 -10.69 16.68
C GLY A 65 -7.80 -10.68 18.21
N ILE A 66 -6.63 -10.34 18.73
CA ILE A 66 -6.36 -10.29 20.18
C ILE A 66 -7.31 -9.33 20.89
N THR A 67 -7.52 -8.12 20.34
CA THR A 67 -8.39 -7.11 20.97
C THR A 67 -9.83 -7.60 21.07
N VAL A 68 -10.40 -8.10 19.98
CA VAL A 68 -11.76 -8.65 19.95
C VAL A 68 -11.86 -9.88 20.85
N GLY A 69 -10.82 -10.72 20.86
CA GLY A 69 -10.75 -11.94 21.67
C GLY A 69 -10.77 -11.65 23.16
N VAL A 70 -9.98 -10.69 23.64
CA VAL A 70 -9.93 -10.28 25.05
C VAL A 70 -11.27 -9.73 25.52
N ILE A 71 -11.90 -8.85 24.74
CA ILE A 71 -13.21 -8.28 25.06
C ILE A 71 -14.25 -9.40 25.13
N SER A 72 -14.31 -10.25 24.10
CA SER A 72 -15.29 -11.33 24.00
C SER A 72 -15.14 -12.35 25.13
N LEU A 73 -13.90 -12.77 25.42
CA LEU A 73 -13.62 -13.69 26.52
C LEU A 73 -13.99 -13.08 27.87
N GLY A 74 -13.66 -11.81 28.11
CA GLY A 74 -14.05 -11.09 29.32
C GLY A 74 -15.56 -11.08 29.53
N THR A 75 -16.32 -10.80 28.47
CA THR A 75 -17.79 -10.84 28.50
C THR A 75 -18.31 -12.25 28.80
N LEU A 76 -17.76 -13.29 28.16
CA LEU A 76 -18.16 -14.68 28.41
C LEU A 76 -17.88 -15.10 29.87
N LEU A 77 -16.76 -14.68 30.44
CA LEU A 77 -16.42 -14.95 31.84
C LEU A 77 -17.38 -14.26 32.83
N LEU A 78 -17.85 -13.05 32.51
CA LEU A 78 -18.87 -12.36 33.31
C LEU A 78 -20.20 -13.12 33.30
N PHE A 79 -20.65 -13.60 32.14
CA PHE A 79 -21.85 -14.43 32.03
C PHE A 79 -21.69 -15.76 32.78
N ALA A 80 -20.55 -16.44 32.63
CA ALA A 80 -20.25 -17.67 33.35
C ALA A 80 -20.32 -17.46 34.87
N LYS A 81 -19.73 -16.37 35.38
CA LYS A 81 -19.81 -16.00 36.80
C LYS A 81 -21.24 -15.72 37.27
N GLY A 82 -22.06 -15.07 36.45
CA GLY A 82 -23.48 -14.83 36.75
C GLY A 82 -24.28 -16.14 36.84
N MET A 83 -24.09 -17.03 35.87
CA MET A 83 -24.73 -18.34 35.84
C MET A 83 -24.33 -19.21 37.05
N LEU A 84 -23.04 -19.23 37.42
CA LEU A 84 -22.55 -19.93 38.61
C LEU A 84 -23.17 -19.41 39.91
N ARG A 85 -23.63 -18.15 39.94
CA ARG A 85 -24.34 -17.53 41.06
C ARG A 85 -25.86 -17.71 40.99
N GLY A 86 -26.36 -18.48 40.03
CA GLY A 86 -27.79 -18.75 39.84
C GLY A 86 -28.57 -17.58 39.24
N VAL A 87 -27.92 -16.59 38.63
CA VAL A 87 -28.60 -15.51 37.93
C VAL A 87 -29.13 -16.05 36.59
N PRO A 88 -30.46 -16.00 36.33
CA PRO A 88 -31.01 -16.48 35.08
C PRO A 88 -30.66 -15.52 33.93
N LEU A 89 -30.32 -16.08 32.77
CA LEU A 89 -30.12 -15.31 31.53
C LEU A 89 -31.48 -14.81 31.02
N ARG A 90 -31.62 -13.49 30.88
CA ARG A 90 -32.79 -12.88 30.25
C ARG A 90 -32.63 -12.86 28.73
N ALA A 91 -33.72 -12.61 28.02
CA ALA A 91 -33.69 -12.50 26.55
C ALA A 91 -32.75 -11.38 26.06
N GLU A 92 -32.66 -10.26 26.80
CA GLU A 92 -31.72 -9.16 26.53
C GLU A 92 -30.25 -9.60 26.66
N ASP A 93 -29.95 -10.43 27.66
CA ASP A 93 -28.60 -10.96 27.92
C ASP A 93 -28.15 -11.96 26.85
N MET A 94 -29.10 -12.71 26.26
CA MET A 94 -28.80 -13.69 25.21
C MET A 94 -28.15 -13.07 23.98
N ILE A 95 -28.53 -11.84 23.60
CA ILE A 95 -27.95 -11.15 22.45
C ILE A 95 -26.46 -10.88 22.69
N PHE A 96 -26.12 -10.35 23.87
CA PHE A 96 -24.73 -10.08 24.25
C PHE A 96 -23.91 -11.37 24.41
N PHE A 97 -24.52 -12.42 24.97
CA PHE A 97 -23.88 -13.71 25.13
C PHE A 97 -23.55 -14.36 23.78
N ILE A 98 -24.52 -14.42 22.84
CA ILE A 98 -24.31 -14.93 21.48
C ILE A 98 -23.28 -14.07 20.74
N GLY A 99 -23.39 -12.74 20.85
CA GLY A 99 -22.43 -11.80 20.26
C GLY A 99 -21.01 -12.05 20.75
N ALA A 100 -20.82 -12.32 22.05
CA ALA A 100 -19.52 -12.64 22.62
C ALA A 100 -18.97 -13.99 22.14
N ILE A 101 -19.83 -15.02 21.95
CA ILE A 101 -19.40 -16.29 21.33
C ILE A 101 -18.92 -16.05 19.89
N ILE A 102 -19.71 -15.34 19.08
CA ILE A 102 -19.37 -15.06 17.68
C ILE A 102 -18.09 -14.23 17.62
N GLY A 103 -17.96 -13.20 18.45
CA GLY A 103 -16.77 -12.36 18.54
C GLY A 103 -15.53 -13.15 18.94
N PHE A 104 -15.67 -14.07 19.90
CA PHE A 104 -14.57 -14.94 20.32
C PHE A 104 -14.15 -15.91 19.21
N LEU A 105 -15.10 -16.54 18.51
CA LEU A 105 -14.77 -17.40 17.36
C LEU A 105 -14.10 -16.61 16.23
N PHE A 106 -14.62 -15.41 15.92
CA PHE A 106 -14.02 -14.51 14.94
C PHE A 106 -12.58 -14.13 15.32
N SER A 107 -12.31 -13.87 16.59
CA SER A 107 -10.97 -13.51 17.08
C SER A 107 -9.88 -14.55 16.81
N ILE A 108 -10.27 -15.82 16.70
CA ILE A 108 -9.38 -16.95 16.40
C ILE A 108 -9.31 -17.15 14.88
N ILE A 109 -10.47 -17.21 14.21
CA ILE A 109 -10.55 -17.54 12.78
C ILE A 109 -9.89 -16.44 11.94
N TYR A 110 -10.15 -15.17 12.25
CA TYR A 110 -9.71 -14.03 11.45
C TYR A 110 -8.17 -13.98 11.26
N PRO A 111 -7.34 -13.91 12.33
CA PRO A 111 -5.88 -13.84 12.16
C PRO A 111 -5.27 -15.11 11.55
N LEU A 112 -5.91 -16.27 11.71
CA LEU A 112 -5.41 -17.54 11.17
C LEU A 112 -5.72 -17.76 9.69
N THR A 113 -6.80 -17.17 9.18
CA THR A 113 -7.29 -17.43 7.82
C THR A 113 -7.12 -16.26 6.85
N MET A 114 -6.91 -15.05 7.35
CA MET A 114 -6.65 -13.89 6.50
C MET A 114 -5.39 -14.12 5.65
N PRO A 115 -5.45 -13.86 4.33
CA PRO A 115 -4.30 -13.99 3.47
C PRO A 115 -3.22 -13.02 3.92
N LYS A 116 -1.96 -13.44 3.77
CA LYS A 116 -0.83 -12.57 4.05
C LYS A 116 -0.85 -11.38 3.10
N GLU A 117 -1.04 -10.19 3.66
CA GLU A 117 -0.99 -8.94 2.90
C GLU A 117 0.43 -8.72 2.33
N GLU A 118 0.48 -8.30 1.07
CA GLU A 118 1.72 -7.92 0.40
C GLU A 118 1.58 -6.53 -0.23
N ALA A 119 2.61 -5.70 -0.07
CA ALA A 119 2.75 -4.44 -0.79
C ALA A 119 4.13 -4.41 -1.44
N ILE A 120 4.15 -4.44 -2.78
CA ILE A 120 5.38 -4.55 -3.58
C ILE A 120 5.32 -3.57 -4.74
N LEU A 121 6.35 -2.75 -4.90
CA LEU A 121 6.62 -1.99 -6.12
C LEU A 121 7.74 -2.68 -6.90
N ASN A 122 7.39 -3.25 -8.05
CA ASN A 122 8.33 -3.87 -8.98
C ASN A 122 8.59 -2.91 -10.14
N ARG A 123 9.72 -2.20 -10.04
CA ARG A 123 10.15 -1.20 -11.03
C ARG A 123 10.61 -1.84 -12.33
N ARG A 124 11.20 -3.04 -12.28
CA ARG A 124 11.71 -3.77 -13.47
C ARG A 124 10.59 -4.09 -14.45
N ASP A 125 9.52 -4.70 -13.95
CA ASP A 125 8.42 -5.20 -14.76
C ASP A 125 7.23 -4.20 -14.83
N GLY A 126 7.32 -3.08 -14.10
CA GLY A 126 6.25 -2.08 -14.03
C GLY A 126 4.99 -2.57 -13.33
N LEU A 127 5.15 -3.44 -12.32
CA LEU A 127 4.04 -4.06 -11.59
C LEU A 127 3.93 -3.50 -10.18
N ILE A 128 2.69 -3.37 -9.70
CA ILE A 128 2.40 -3.10 -8.29
C ILE A 128 1.59 -4.26 -7.72
N THR A 129 1.94 -4.68 -6.52
CA THR A 129 1.16 -5.63 -5.71
C THR A 129 0.65 -4.92 -4.47
N PHE A 130 -0.64 -5.10 -4.17
CA PHE A 130 -1.31 -4.58 -2.98
C PHE A 130 -2.32 -5.60 -2.45
N ASP A 131 -2.81 -5.39 -1.24
CA ASP A 131 -3.73 -6.29 -0.55
C ASP A 131 -5.13 -6.34 -1.19
N GLY A 132 -5.74 -7.53 -1.13
CA GLY A 132 -7.15 -7.72 -1.45
C GLY A 132 -8.08 -7.14 -0.37
N PHE A 133 -9.38 -7.16 -0.62
CA PHE A 133 -10.35 -6.82 0.43
C PHE A 133 -10.66 -8.05 1.31
N LEU A 134 -10.28 -8.01 2.59
CA LEU A 134 -10.43 -9.12 3.55
C LEU A 134 -9.75 -10.41 3.05
N TRP A 135 -10.48 -11.52 2.97
CA TRP A 135 -9.97 -12.81 2.48
C TRP A 135 -9.70 -12.90 0.98
N GLN A 136 -9.82 -11.79 0.24
CA GLN A 136 -9.42 -11.77 -1.16
C GLN A 136 -7.89 -11.84 -1.27
N PRO A 137 -7.35 -12.61 -2.23
CA PRO A 137 -5.90 -12.68 -2.44
C PRO A 137 -5.34 -11.31 -2.84
N ASN A 138 -4.02 -11.16 -2.66
CA ASN A 138 -3.29 -9.98 -3.13
C ASN A 138 -3.50 -9.74 -4.63
N ILE A 139 -3.50 -8.47 -5.00
CA ILE A 139 -3.76 -8.00 -6.35
C ILE A 139 -2.45 -7.49 -6.93
N THR A 140 -1.98 -8.15 -7.98
CA THR A 140 -0.88 -7.70 -8.82
C THR A 140 -1.40 -7.27 -10.19
N MET A 141 -1.05 -6.05 -10.61
CA MET A 141 -1.42 -5.48 -11.91
C MET A 141 -0.36 -4.48 -12.40
N ALA A 142 -0.43 -4.12 -13.68
CA ALA A 142 0.49 -3.13 -14.27
C ALA A 142 0.26 -1.75 -13.65
N PHE A 143 1.34 -1.05 -13.29
CA PHE A 143 1.27 0.30 -12.72
C PHE A 143 0.56 1.28 -13.65
N SER A 144 0.72 1.12 -14.96
CA SER A 144 0.02 1.89 -15.99
C SER A 144 -1.51 1.77 -15.90
N GLU A 145 -2.03 0.64 -15.44
CA GLU A 145 -3.46 0.35 -15.37
C GLU A 145 -4.09 0.67 -14.00
N VAL A 146 -3.27 0.86 -12.96
CA VAL A 146 -3.75 1.09 -11.58
C VAL A 146 -4.36 2.47 -11.44
N GLU A 147 -5.49 2.57 -10.76
CA GLU A 147 -6.14 3.84 -10.47
C GLU A 147 -5.99 4.21 -9.00
N PHE A 148 -5.70 5.49 -8.77
CA PHE A 148 -5.49 6.04 -7.43
C PHE A 148 -6.58 7.06 -7.10
N CYS A 149 -6.88 7.19 -5.82
CA CYS A 149 -7.76 8.23 -5.28
C CYS A 149 -7.24 8.71 -3.93
N TYR A 150 -7.82 9.79 -3.40
CA TYR A 150 -7.59 10.18 -2.01
C TYR A 150 -8.80 9.91 -1.13
N SER A 151 -8.53 9.60 0.15
CA SER A 151 -9.57 9.42 1.15
C SER A 151 -10.19 10.75 1.57
N THR A 152 -11.49 10.76 1.87
CA THR A 152 -12.19 11.94 2.41
C THR A 152 -12.14 12.03 3.93
N GLY A 153 -11.76 10.93 4.60
CA GLY A 153 -11.78 10.82 6.06
C GLY A 153 -13.20 10.67 6.62
N GLY A 154 -13.28 10.50 7.95
CA GLY A 154 -14.53 10.56 8.71
C GLY A 154 -15.00 11.99 8.96
N THR A 155 -16.07 12.16 9.76
CA THR A 155 -16.63 13.47 10.15
C THR A 155 -15.59 14.40 10.77
N ASP A 156 -14.60 13.84 11.46
CA ASP A 156 -13.53 14.59 12.13
C ASP A 156 -12.28 14.77 11.25
N LEU A 157 -12.39 14.49 9.94
CA LEU A 157 -11.30 14.50 8.96
C LEU A 157 -10.13 13.54 9.28
N GLN A 158 -10.26 12.70 10.31
CA GLN A 158 -9.28 11.64 10.58
C GLN A 158 -9.22 10.67 9.39
N GLY A 159 -7.99 10.41 8.93
CA GLY A 159 -7.74 9.62 7.74
C GLY A 159 -8.13 10.32 6.43
N ALA A 160 -8.39 11.64 6.43
CA ALA A 160 -8.60 12.41 5.20
C ALA A 160 -7.29 12.64 4.44
N PHE A 161 -7.41 12.79 3.13
CA PHE A 161 -6.34 13.16 2.20
C PHE A 161 -5.13 12.19 2.20
N GLN A 162 -5.40 10.90 2.42
CA GLN A 162 -4.43 9.81 2.24
C GLN A 162 -4.57 9.21 0.86
N LEU A 163 -3.45 8.83 0.24
CA LEU A 163 -3.48 8.12 -1.04
C LEU A 163 -4.08 6.72 -0.85
N GLN A 164 -4.90 6.32 -1.80
CA GLN A 164 -5.52 5.01 -1.86
C GLN A 164 -5.41 4.42 -3.26
N VAL A 165 -5.25 3.10 -3.32
CA VAL A 165 -5.30 2.33 -4.55
C VAL A 165 -6.71 1.78 -4.72
N MET A 166 -7.35 2.05 -5.85
CA MET A 166 -8.67 1.51 -6.16
C MET A 166 -8.54 0.03 -6.52
N ARG A 167 -9.21 -0.86 -5.79
CA ARG A 167 -9.18 -2.30 -6.10
C ARG A 167 -10.05 -2.62 -7.33
N PRO A 168 -9.61 -3.53 -8.23
CA PRO A 168 -10.37 -3.95 -9.42
C PRO A 168 -11.54 -4.92 -9.13
N ASN A 169 -12.18 -4.82 -7.96
CA ASN A 169 -13.28 -5.71 -7.57
C ASN A 169 -14.67 -5.17 -8.00
N LYS A 170 -15.73 -5.93 -7.69
CA LYS A 170 -17.13 -5.63 -8.12
C LYS A 170 -17.69 -4.34 -7.49
N TRP A 171 -17.15 -3.97 -6.33
CA TRP A 171 -17.50 -2.81 -5.51
C TRP A 171 -16.29 -1.90 -5.45
N VAL A 172 -16.45 -0.59 -5.38
CA VAL A 172 -15.27 0.28 -5.24
C VAL A 172 -14.75 0.16 -3.81
N THR A 173 -13.60 -0.48 -3.64
CA THR A 173 -12.90 -0.62 -2.36
C THR A 173 -11.45 -0.18 -2.53
N PHE A 174 -10.78 0.11 -1.41
CA PHE A 174 -9.50 0.82 -1.44
C PHE A 174 -8.43 0.15 -0.59
N ALA A 175 -7.23 0.00 -1.16
CA ALA A 175 -6.02 -0.42 -0.45
C ALA A 175 -5.16 0.79 -0.11
N ILE A 176 -4.39 0.71 0.98
CA ILE A 176 -3.38 1.71 1.31
C ILE A 176 -2.12 1.34 0.52
N PRO A 177 -1.53 2.27 -0.27
CA PRO A 177 -0.34 1.97 -1.05
C PRO A 177 0.88 1.74 -0.15
N ILE A 178 1.97 1.23 -0.74
CA ILE A 178 3.20 0.89 -0.02
C ILE A 178 3.78 2.06 0.77
N TYR A 179 3.57 3.31 0.32
CA TYR A 179 4.11 4.50 0.96
C TYR A 179 2.97 5.29 1.63
N PRO A 180 2.78 5.15 2.96
CA PRO A 180 1.79 5.90 3.70
C PRO A 180 2.33 7.28 4.03
N GLY A 181 1.96 8.27 3.23
CA GLY A 181 2.18 9.70 3.50
C GLY A 181 0.92 10.50 3.15
N LYS A 182 1.07 11.81 3.01
CA LYS A 182 0.00 12.62 2.40
C LYS A 182 -0.24 12.16 0.97
N CYS A 183 -1.45 12.39 0.46
CA CYS A 183 -1.86 11.95 -0.88
C CYS A 183 -0.80 12.27 -1.97
N TYR A 184 -0.42 13.54 -2.09
CA TYR A 184 0.44 14.02 -3.16
C TYR A 184 1.91 13.63 -2.97
N GLU A 185 2.45 13.72 -1.76
CA GLU A 185 3.75 13.14 -1.41
C GLU A 185 3.83 11.65 -1.81
N SER A 186 2.79 10.87 -1.51
CA SER A 186 2.78 9.42 -1.76
C SER A 186 2.71 9.06 -3.24
N ILE A 187 1.84 9.73 -4.01
CA ILE A 187 1.75 9.46 -5.45
C ILE A 187 3.00 9.96 -6.16
N SER A 188 3.57 11.09 -5.74
CA SER A 188 4.86 11.58 -6.23
C SER A 188 5.95 10.54 -6.05
N PHE A 189 6.07 9.96 -4.86
CA PHE A 189 7.06 8.93 -4.59
C PHE A 189 6.85 7.69 -5.48
N ILE A 190 5.64 7.16 -5.52
CA ILE A 190 5.31 5.95 -6.29
C ILE A 190 5.56 6.19 -7.78
N VAL A 191 5.09 7.32 -8.33
CA VAL A 191 5.30 7.66 -9.73
C VAL A 191 6.77 7.84 -10.05
N TRP A 192 7.53 8.56 -9.21
CA TRP A 192 8.97 8.75 -9.41
C TRP A 192 9.71 7.41 -9.40
N TYR A 193 9.43 6.56 -8.42
CA TYR A 193 10.07 5.25 -8.33
C TYR A 193 9.69 4.33 -9.50
N MET A 194 8.40 4.24 -9.85
CA MET A 194 7.91 3.33 -10.89
C MET A 194 8.27 3.80 -12.31
N ASP A 195 8.55 5.08 -12.52
CA ASP A 195 9.06 5.61 -13.78
C ASP A 195 10.55 5.25 -13.95
N LYS A 196 10.81 4.10 -14.57
CA LYS A 196 12.18 3.60 -14.80
C LYS A 196 13.05 4.53 -15.67
N ASN A 197 12.46 5.51 -16.34
CA ASN A 197 13.19 6.47 -17.17
C ASN A 197 13.72 7.65 -16.33
N ARG A 198 13.24 7.80 -15.08
CA ARG A 198 13.71 8.79 -14.12
C ARG A 198 14.82 8.22 -13.21
N PRO A 199 15.67 9.09 -12.65
CA PRO A 199 16.57 8.70 -11.57
C PRO A 199 15.76 8.20 -10.36
N LEU A 200 16.37 7.35 -9.54
CA LEU A 200 15.76 6.90 -8.28
C LEU A 200 15.42 8.10 -7.38
N PRO A 201 14.27 8.06 -6.67
CA PRO A 201 13.84 9.16 -5.82
C PRO A 201 14.84 9.46 -4.68
N PRO A 202 14.75 10.63 -4.03
CA PRO A 202 15.63 10.98 -2.92
C PRO A 202 15.55 9.98 -1.76
N GLY A 203 16.70 9.67 -1.14
CA GLY A 203 16.76 8.78 0.01
C GLY A 203 18.01 7.90 0.02
N GLU A 204 18.58 7.74 1.21
CA GLU A 204 19.79 6.93 1.45
C GLU A 204 19.62 5.45 1.09
N LEU A 205 18.39 4.92 1.14
CA LEU A 205 18.13 3.52 0.79
C LEU A 205 18.35 3.21 -0.69
N PHE A 206 18.38 4.23 -1.55
CA PHE A 206 18.63 4.08 -2.97
C PHE A 206 20.09 4.30 -3.38
N ASP A 207 20.92 4.87 -2.50
CA ASP A 207 22.30 5.25 -2.83
C ASP A 207 23.13 4.08 -3.40
N PRO A 208 23.03 2.84 -2.88
CA PRO A 208 23.74 1.69 -3.46
C PRO A 208 23.37 1.38 -4.93
N TYR A 209 22.21 1.84 -5.40
CA TYR A 209 21.66 1.50 -6.71
C TYR A 209 21.71 2.68 -7.71
N ARG A 210 22.05 3.90 -7.27
CA ARG A 210 22.01 5.11 -8.11
C ARG A 210 22.95 5.03 -9.31
N GLU A 211 24.17 4.56 -9.10
CA GLU A 211 25.19 4.48 -10.15
C GLU A 211 24.81 3.45 -11.21
N ALA A 212 24.39 2.26 -10.78
CA ALA A 212 23.91 1.21 -11.68
C ALA A 212 22.69 1.68 -12.50
N ASP A 213 21.71 2.31 -11.84
CA ASP A 213 20.53 2.87 -12.52
C ASP A 213 20.90 3.97 -13.53
N TYR A 214 21.86 4.83 -13.19
CA TYR A 214 22.39 5.86 -14.10
C TYR A 214 23.02 5.24 -15.35
N HIS A 215 23.94 4.26 -15.19
CA HIS A 215 24.60 3.61 -16.32
C HIS A 215 23.62 2.85 -17.20
N ARG A 216 22.62 2.19 -16.62
CA ARG A 216 21.53 1.55 -17.37
C ARG A 216 20.77 2.57 -18.22
N ARG A 217 20.29 3.66 -17.63
CA ARG A 217 19.55 4.71 -18.37
C ARG A 217 20.44 5.37 -19.43
N LYS A 218 21.73 5.56 -19.15
CA LYS A 218 22.70 6.05 -20.12
C LYS A 218 22.83 5.13 -21.33
N ALA A 219 22.92 3.81 -21.10
CA ALA A 219 22.97 2.82 -22.18
C ALA A 219 21.68 2.79 -23.02
N GLU A 220 20.54 3.07 -22.39
CA GLU A 220 19.24 3.23 -23.07
C GLU A 220 19.07 4.59 -23.77
N GLY A 221 20.05 5.50 -23.67
CA GLY A 221 20.00 6.83 -24.27
C GLY A 221 19.19 7.87 -23.50
N PHE A 222 18.98 7.65 -22.20
CA PHE A 222 18.13 8.47 -21.31
C PHE A 222 16.73 8.71 -21.90
N PRO A 223 15.90 7.65 -22.01
CA PRO A 223 14.54 7.78 -22.54
C PRO A 223 13.74 8.83 -21.75
N PRO A 224 12.77 9.52 -22.38
CA PRO A 224 11.95 10.52 -21.71
C PRO A 224 11.07 9.89 -20.62
N PRO A 225 10.69 10.63 -19.57
CA PRO A 225 9.83 10.12 -18.52
C PRO A 225 8.48 9.61 -19.03
N LEU A 226 7.94 8.59 -18.36
CA LEU A 226 6.64 8.02 -18.69
C LEU A 226 5.48 8.82 -18.09
N TYR A 227 5.73 9.53 -16.99
CA TYR A 227 4.70 10.28 -16.26
C TYR A 227 5.10 11.75 -16.08
N PRO A 228 4.14 12.69 -16.03
CA PRO A 228 4.43 14.11 -15.85
C PRO A 228 4.96 14.44 -14.45
N SER A 229 5.69 15.55 -14.34
CA SER A 229 6.22 16.08 -13.08
C SER A 229 6.08 17.59 -13.02
N LYS A 230 5.69 18.11 -11.85
CA LYS A 230 5.67 19.56 -11.54
C LYS A 230 7.00 20.06 -10.97
N ILE A 231 7.85 19.14 -10.53
CA ILE A 231 9.15 19.43 -9.94
C ILE A 231 10.27 18.83 -10.80
N GLU A 232 11.48 19.30 -10.59
CA GLU A 232 12.65 18.67 -11.19
C GLU A 232 12.96 17.32 -10.50
N THR A 233 13.47 16.38 -11.28
CA THR A 233 13.97 15.08 -10.79
C THR A 233 15.45 14.98 -11.15
N PRO A 234 16.34 15.59 -10.34
CA PRO A 234 17.77 15.67 -10.66
C PRO A 234 18.48 14.31 -10.52
N GLU A 235 19.58 14.16 -11.25
CA GLU A 235 20.54 13.07 -10.99
C GLU A 235 21.28 13.26 -9.66
N ALA A 236 22.03 12.23 -9.24
CA ALA A 236 22.78 12.26 -7.98
C ALA A 236 23.89 13.31 -7.98
N THR A 237 24.46 13.61 -9.15
CA THR A 237 25.53 14.60 -9.31
C THR A 237 25.23 15.61 -10.43
N PRO A 238 25.74 16.85 -10.35
CA PRO A 238 25.61 17.84 -11.42
C PRO A 238 26.17 17.37 -12.77
N GLU A 239 27.25 16.60 -12.76
CA GLU A 239 27.91 16.08 -13.96
C GLU A 239 27.02 15.05 -14.67
N GLN A 240 26.44 14.11 -13.92
CA GLN A 240 25.45 13.17 -14.44
C GLN A 240 24.24 13.88 -15.02
N GLN A 241 23.78 14.94 -14.36
CA GLN A 241 22.66 15.76 -14.80
C GLN A 241 22.97 16.53 -16.10
N ALA A 242 24.19 17.04 -16.26
CA ALA A 242 24.64 17.67 -17.50
C ALA A 242 24.73 16.67 -18.65
N GLU A 243 25.26 15.46 -18.37
CA GLU A 243 25.36 14.40 -19.37
C GLU A 243 23.98 13.88 -19.80
N ARG A 244 23.03 13.73 -18.87
CA ARG A 244 21.63 13.40 -19.18
C ARG A 244 21.01 14.42 -20.13
N LYS A 245 21.16 15.71 -19.84
CA LYS A 245 20.64 16.80 -20.70
C LYS A 245 21.25 16.76 -22.10
N ARG A 246 22.55 16.43 -22.20
CA ARG A 246 23.25 16.32 -23.49
C ARG A 246 22.75 15.15 -24.34
N ILE A 247 22.57 13.97 -23.74
CA ILE A 247 22.23 12.74 -24.47
C ILE A 247 20.72 12.59 -24.66
N GLY A 248 19.95 12.71 -23.57
CA GLY A 248 18.50 12.52 -23.56
C GLY A 248 17.73 13.70 -24.16
N LYS A 249 18.32 14.90 -24.15
CA LYS A 249 17.71 16.14 -24.67
C LYS A 249 16.44 16.58 -23.92
N TRP A 250 16.34 16.25 -22.62
CA TRP A 250 15.28 16.65 -21.70
C TRP A 250 15.79 16.73 -20.24
#